data_AF-A0A959KZI5-F1
#
_entry.id   AF-A0A959KZI5-F1
#
_cell.length_a   1.000
_cell.length_b   1.000
_cell.length_c   1.000
_cell.angle_alpha   90.00
_cell.angle_beta   90.00
_cell.angle_gamma   90.00
#
_symmetry.space_group_name_H-M   'P 1'
#
loop_
_entity.id
_entity.type
_entity.pdbx_description
1 polymer ?
#
loop_
_entity_poly.entity_id
_entity_poly.type
_entity_poly.pdbx_seq_one_letter_code
_entity_poly.pdbx_strand_id
1 'polypeptide(L)'
;MRSSKFQKYDKIWFGILVGFLFPIFWYFILLSLFNSMETMGWLEPGRVAMDFRQRTSALVGLCLNMLPLQVFNTQNMGNAMRGMVFPTVILVAVWLYFFGASVL
;
A
#
# COMPACT_ATOMS: atom_id res chain seq x y z
N MET A 1 -11.37 13.44 -26.16
CA MET A 1 -10.07 12.87 -25.75
C MET A 1 -9.38 13.83 -24.79
N ARG A 2 -9.48 13.61 -23.48
CA ARG A 2 -8.89 14.51 -22.47
C ARG A 2 -7.41 14.14 -22.33
N SER A 3 -6.57 14.75 -23.16
CA SER A 3 -5.11 14.62 -23.07
C SER A 3 -4.66 15.24 -21.76
N SER A 4 -4.40 14.40 -20.76
CA SER A 4 -3.78 14.84 -19.52
C SER A 4 -2.27 14.87 -19.71
N LYS A 5 -1.61 15.93 -19.22
CA LYS A 5 -0.15 16.12 -19.31
C LYS A 5 0.67 14.94 -18.75
N PHE A 6 0.04 14.01 -18.04
CA PHE A 6 0.67 12.88 -17.35
C PHE A 6 0.88 11.63 -18.21
N GLN A 7 0.33 11.58 -19.43
CA GLN A 7 0.53 10.45 -20.36
C GLN A 7 2.01 10.14 -20.67
N LYS A 8 2.90 11.14 -20.56
CA LYS A 8 4.36 10.95 -20.73
C LYS A 8 4.95 9.92 -19.76
N TYR A 9 4.28 9.70 -18.62
CA TYR A 9 4.71 8.75 -17.58
C TYR A 9 4.00 7.39 -17.68
N ASP A 10 3.27 7.12 -18.77
CA ASP A 10 2.65 5.82 -19.02
C ASP A 10 3.69 4.75 -19.40
N LYS A 11 4.54 4.41 -18.43
CA LYS A 11 5.58 3.38 -18.55
C LYS A 11 5.30 2.29 -17.53
N ILE A 12 5.43 1.03 -17.94
CA ILE A 12 5.25 -0.13 -17.06
C ILE A 12 6.14 -0.01 -15.82
N TRP A 13 7.41 0.38 -16.00
CA TRP A 13 8.37 0.59 -14.91
C TRP A 13 7.92 1.63 -13.88
N PHE A 14 7.23 2.70 -14.32
CA PHE A 14 6.70 3.70 -13.39
C PHE A 14 5.57 3.10 -12.55
N GLY A 15 4.69 2.32 -13.17
CA GLY A 15 3.65 1.54 -12.48
C GLY A 15 4.22 0.59 -11.43
N ILE A 16 5.29 -0.14 -11.77
CA ILE A 16 5.97 -1.07 -10.84
C ILE A 16 6.50 -0.31 -9.62
N LEU A 17 7.19 0.80 -9.85
CA LEU A 17 7.80 1.60 -8.80
C LEU A 17 6.75 2.17 -7.84
N VAL A 18 5.65 2.71 -8.38
CA VAL A 18 4.55 3.22 -7.55
C VAL A 18 3.84 2.08 -6.81
N GLY A 19 3.62 0.93 -7.44
CA GLY A 19 2.99 -0.23 -6.82
C GLY A 19 3.78 -0.82 -5.64
N PHE A 20 5.10 -0.67 -5.61
CA PHE A 20 5.93 -1.04 -4.47
C PHE A 20 6.06 0.06 -3.42
N LEU A 21 6.43 1.27 -3.84
CA LEU A 21 6.73 2.35 -2.89
C LEU A 21 5.49 2.84 -2.16
N PHE A 22 4.34 2.90 -2.84
CA PHE A 22 3.13 3.48 -2.26
C PHE A 22 2.62 2.66 -1.06
N PRO A 23 2.45 1.33 -1.14
CA PRO A 23 2.01 0.54 0.02
C PRO A 23 3.01 0.57 1.18
N ILE A 24 4.32 0.49 0.87
CA ILE A 24 5.38 0.53 1.88
C ILE A 24 5.36 1.87 2.61
N PHE A 25 5.27 2.98 1.87
CA PHE A 25 5.19 4.31 2.44
C PHE A 25 4.01 4.46 3.42
N TRP A 26 2.82 4.00 3.03
CA TRP A 26 1.65 4.04 3.90
C TRP A 26 1.76 3.13 5.12
N TYR A 27 2.36 1.95 4.96
CA TYR A 27 2.64 1.06 6.09
C TYR A 27 3.48 1.75 7.17
N PHE A 28 4.58 2.40 6.77
CA PHE A 28 5.43 3.14 7.70
C PHE A 28 4.72 4.31 8.35
N ILE A 29 3.92 5.07 7.59
CA ILE A 29 3.13 6.18 8.13
C ILE A 29 2.14 5.69 9.20
N LEU A 30 1.38 4.64 8.89
CA LEU A 30 0.38 4.10 9.81
C LEU A 30 1.03 3.54 11.07
N LEU A 31 2.13 2.80 10.93
CA LEU A 31 2.86 2.26 12.08
C LEU A 31 3.45 3.37 12.95
N SER A 32 4.03 4.40 12.33
CA SER A 32 4.55 5.57 13.05
C SER A 32 3.43 6.31 13.79
N LEU A 33 2.27 6.49 13.16
CA LEU A 33 1.09 7.09 13.78
C LEU A 33 0.64 6.29 15.01
N PHE A 34 0.51 4.97 14.89
CA PHE A 34 0.16 4.11 16.03
C PHE A 34 1.20 4.17 17.15
N ASN A 35 2.49 4.20 16.83
CA ASN A 35 3.56 4.34 17.81
C ASN A 35 3.48 5.70 18.53
N SER A 36 3.21 6.79 17.80
CA SER A 36 2.99 8.11 18.41
C SER A 36 1.79 8.11 19.35
N MET A 37 0.67 7.48 18.97
CA MET A 37 -0.51 7.36 19.83
C MET A 37 -0.22 6.54 21.10
N GLU A 38 0.59 5.48 21.01
CA GLU A 38 1.05 4.72 22.18
C GLU A 38 1.92 5.58 23.10
N THR A 39 2.87 6.35 22.56
CA THR A 39 3.71 7.26 23.38
C THR A 39 2.92 8.37 24.06
N MET A 40 1.78 8.77 23.50
CA MET A 40 0.86 9.76 24.08
C MET A 40 -0.07 9.15 25.15
N GLY A 41 0.00 7.84 25.39
CA GLY A 41 -0.85 7.13 26.34
C GLY A 41 -2.28 6.89 25.84
N TRP A 42 -2.54 7.05 24.54
CA TRP A 42 -3.87 6.81 23.96
C TRP A 42 -4.14 5.33 23.68
N LEU A 43 -3.08 4.51 23.63
CA LEU A 43 -3.14 3.09 23.34
C LEU A 43 -2.36 2.31 24.41
N GLU A 44 -2.90 1.18 24.84
CA GLU A 44 -2.20 0.30 25.77
C GLU A 44 -0.97 -0.33 25.10
N PRO A 45 0.19 -0.34 25.78
CA PRO A 45 1.37 -1.06 25.32
C PRO A 45 1.14 -2.57 25.50
N GLY A 46 1.28 -3.34 24.43
CA GLY A 46 1.09 -4.80 24.50
C GLY A 46 1.48 -5.52 23.22
N ARG A 47 2.10 -6.70 23.35
CA ARG A 47 2.57 -7.51 22.20
C ARG A 47 1.43 -7.92 21.26
N VAL A 48 0.27 -8.28 21.80
CA VAL A 48 -0.92 -8.64 21.01
C VAL A 48 -1.45 -7.43 20.22
N ALA A 49 -1.50 -6.26 20.86
CA ALA A 49 -1.92 -5.03 20.21
C ALA A 49 -0.92 -4.59 19.12
N MET A 50 0.38 -4.80 19.35
CA MET A 50 1.43 -4.48 18.38
C MET A 50 1.33 -5.36 17.12
N ASP A 51 1.16 -6.68 17.29
CA ASP A 51 0.94 -7.61 16.17
C ASP A 51 -0.30 -7.25 15.35
N PHE A 52 -1.40 -6.91 16.03
CA PHE A 52 -2.63 -6.49 15.36
C PHE A 52 -2.44 -5.18 14.57
N ARG A 53 -1.73 -4.20 15.14
CA ARG A 53 -1.42 -2.92 14.47
C ARG A 53 -0.54 -3.12 13.24
N GLN A 54 0.47 -4.00 13.30
CA GLN A 54 1.33 -4.32 12.15
C GLN A 54 0.53 -5.00 11.02
N ARG A 55 -0.34 -5.96 11.36
CA ARG A 55 -1.20 -6.66 10.40
C ARG A 55 -2.16 -5.71 9.69
N THR A 56 -2.86 -4.90 10.48
CA THR A 56 -3.86 -3.94 9.98
C THR A 56 -3.22 -2.81 9.19
N SER A 57 -2.11 -2.24 9.65
CA SER A 57 -1.41 -1.20 8.90
C SER A 57 -0.87 -1.71 7.56
N ALA A 58 -0.41 -2.95 7.49
CA ALA A 58 0.05 -3.57 6.24
C ALA A 58 -1.11 -3.80 5.26
N LEU A 59 -2.27 -4.29 5.74
CA LEU A 59 -3.48 -4.40 4.92
C LEU A 59 -3.97 -3.06 4.41
N VAL A 60 -4.07 -2.06 5.30
CA VAL A 60 -4.54 -0.72 4.93
C VAL A 60 -3.56 -0.10 3.92
N GLY A 61 -2.25 -0.21 4.14
CA GLY A 61 -1.24 0.24 3.18
C GLY A 61 -1.38 -0.42 1.81
N LEU A 62 -1.66 -1.73 1.78
CA LEU A 62 -1.97 -2.46 0.55
C LEU A 62 -3.25 -1.98 -0.12
N CYS A 63 -4.33 -1.78 0.64
CA CYS A 63 -5.59 -1.27 0.09
C CYS A 63 -5.46 0.15 -0.47
N LEU A 64 -4.58 0.98 0.12
CA LEU A 64 -4.33 2.34 -0.34
C LEU A 64 -3.68 2.39 -1.73
N ASN A 65 -3.09 1.29 -2.22
CA ASN A 65 -2.68 1.12 -3.63
C ASN A 65 -3.81 1.46 -4.62
N MET A 66 -5.06 1.26 -4.22
CA MET A 66 -6.22 1.53 -5.06
C MET A 66 -6.32 3.02 -5.43
N LEU A 67 -5.75 3.93 -4.63
CA LEU A 67 -5.70 5.37 -4.92
C LEU A 67 -4.89 5.68 -6.19
N PRO A 68 -3.58 5.35 -6.30
CA PRO A 68 -2.83 5.60 -7.52
C PRO A 68 -3.35 4.76 -8.69
N LEU A 69 -3.93 3.58 -8.46
CA LEU A 69 -4.58 2.80 -9.51
C LEU A 69 -5.77 3.56 -10.12
N GLN A 70 -6.61 4.19 -9.29
CA GLN A 70 -7.72 5.02 -9.75
C GLN A 70 -7.22 6.27 -10.48
N VAL A 71 -6.15 6.90 -10.00
CA VAL A 71 -5.50 8.02 -10.71
C VAL A 71 -5.05 7.58 -12.10
N PHE A 72 -4.32 6.47 -12.22
CA PHE A 72 -3.85 5.96 -13.52
C PHE A 72 -5.01 5.59 -14.46
N ASN A 73 -6.11 5.05 -13.92
CA ASN A 73 -7.32 4.75 -14.68
C ASN A 73 -7.96 6.02 -15.25
N THR A 74 -8.15 7.06 -14.44
CA THR A 74 -8.72 8.34 -14.91
C THR A 74 -7.83 9.05 -15.93
N GLN A 75 -6.53 8.79 -15.91
CA GLN A 75 -5.54 9.35 -16.84
C GLN A 75 -5.34 8.47 -18.10
N ASN A 76 -6.06 7.35 -18.24
CA ASN A 76 -5.90 6.35 -19.31
C ASN A 76 -4.45 5.82 -19.45
N MET A 77 -3.74 5.66 -18.33
CA MET A 77 -2.35 5.17 -18.28
C MET A 77 -2.31 3.64 -18.18
N GLY A 78 -2.71 2.96 -19.26
CA GLY A 78 -2.88 1.50 -19.27
C GLY A 78 -1.60 0.70 -19.01
N ASN A 79 -0.43 1.21 -19.43
CA ASN A 79 0.85 0.53 -19.19
C ASN A 79 1.30 0.66 -17.74
N ALA A 80 1.15 1.86 -17.15
CA ALA A 80 1.43 2.07 -15.74
C ALA A 80 0.47 1.26 -14.84
N MET A 81 -0.82 1.16 -15.20
CA MET A 81 -1.78 0.31 -14.48
C MET A 81 -1.34 -1.15 -14.47
N ARG A 82 -0.99 -1.72 -15.64
CA ARG A 82 -0.51 -3.11 -15.73
C ARG A 82 0.76 -3.32 -14.92
N GLY A 83 1.69 -2.36 -14.96
CA GLY A 83 2.91 -2.39 -14.16
C GLY A 83 2.66 -2.38 -12.65
N MET A 84 1.59 -1.74 -12.19
CA MET A 84 1.23 -1.68 -10.77
C MET A 84 0.56 -2.97 -10.26
N VAL A 85 -0.15 -3.72 -11.10
CA VAL A 85 -0.83 -4.94 -10.64
C VAL A 85 0.17 -5.99 -10.14
N PHE A 86 1.26 -6.22 -10.88
CA PHE A 86 2.30 -7.18 -10.52
C PHE A 86 2.88 -7.00 -9.09
N PRO A 87 3.43 -5.82 -8.72
CA PRO A 87 3.96 -5.61 -7.38
C PRO A 87 2.87 -5.69 -6.30
N THR A 88 1.65 -5.28 -6.61
CA THR A 88 0.52 -5.37 -5.66
C THR A 88 0.23 -6.83 -5.31
N VAL A 89 0.15 -7.69 -6.33
CA VAL A 89 -0.08 -9.13 -6.14
C VAL A 89 1.07 -9.76 -5.36
N ILE A 90 2.32 -9.41 -5.66
CA ILE A 90 3.50 -9.89 -4.93
C ILE A 90 3.41 -9.47 -3.46
N LEU A 91 3.13 -8.20 -3.18
CA LEU A 91 3.03 -7.71 -1.80
C LEU A 91 1.86 -8.35 -1.03
N VAL A 92 0.72 -8.62 -1.69
CA VAL A 92 -0.39 -9.37 -1.10
C VAL A 92 0.03 -10.81 -0.79
N ALA A 93 0.74 -11.48 -1.70
CA ALA A 93 1.25 -12.83 -1.46
C ALA A 93 2.25 -12.87 -0.30
N VAL A 94 3.16 -11.88 -0.22
CA VAL A 94 4.08 -11.72 0.91
C VAL A 94 3.32 -11.49 2.21
N TRP A 95 2.30 -10.62 2.19
CA TRP A 95 1.46 -10.37 3.36
C TRP A 95 0.73 -11.63 3.83
N LEU A 96 0.16 -12.41 2.90
CA LEU A 96 -0.48 -13.69 3.20
C LEU A 96 0.51 -14.72 3.77
N TYR A 97 1.75 -14.73 3.30
CA TYR A 97 2.78 -15.63 3.84
C TYR A 97 3.12 -15.30 5.30
N PHE A 98 3.27 -14.01 5.63
CA PHE A 98 3.62 -13.58 7.00
C PHE A 98 2.44 -13.59 7.97
N PHE A 99 1.25 -13.20 7.50
CA PHE A 99 0.11 -12.93 8.38
C PHE A 99 -1.10 -13.83 8.09
N GLY A 100 -1.20 -14.44 6.91
CA GLY A 100 -2.35 -15.29 6.54
C GLY A 100 -2.51 -16.52 7.44
N ALA A 101 -1.41 -17.14 7.86
CA ALA A 101 -1.45 -18.27 8.80
C ALA A 101 -1.91 -17.87 10.22
N SER A 102 -1.95 -16.58 10.53
CA SER A 102 -2.33 -16.05 11.84
C SER A 102 -3.73 -15.42 11.86
N VAL A 103 -4.44 -15.48 10.73
CA VAL A 103 -5.82 -14.99 10.52
C VAL A 103 -6.81 -16.15 10.32
N LEU A 104 -6.34 -17.33 9.87
CA LEU A 104 -7.11 -18.57 9.72
C LEU A 104 -6.98 -19.45 10.96
#